data_AF-A0A7X6SYW7-F1
#
_entry.id   AF-A0A7X6SYW7-F1
#
_cell.length_a   1.000
_cell.length_b   1.000
_cell.length_c   1.000
_cell.angle_alpha   90.00
_cell.angle_beta   90.00
_cell.angle_gamma   90.00
#
_symmetry.space_group_name_H-M   'P 1'
#
loop_
_entity.id
_entity.type
_entity.pdbx_description
1 polymer ?
#
loop_
_entity_poly.entity_id
_entity_poly.type
_entity_poly.pdbx_seq_one_letter_code
_entity_poly.pdbx_strand_id
1 'polypeptide(L)'
;NMSQVESIIESELKKKNNDYKLYCIAGLMYIENNQFKNASLILKKALEMAERVPEKIYVHFLMYRISILSREFNKARESLRRILKLSPHCTEATYFEIIAKFHNGNINSAVEQLVKLIRKNRDYYIYALIDPELANHHKEIASSLDYLLIEAKEKAEKLIPVAKDELAGLEKIIGQEAEEIIEAKAHITKITQLIKTNSFFGYLEVIHYSEDILTLGNRIVRGRENKLFKIEEELGVQMQRCKNFIEVLPYDFMVKPVESRLRNMAYSIDIVHEKMKHQEAREFHNALDKLKGYSSELTAIENKLRRMDAFAQLLGFLVKFLKKNLVFQSANLIISLLILPIMVHYLNFIIPNLNLSTSGIWHCQKVLIILGGITGIILSSLTSQKEGPK
;
A
#
# COMPACT_ATOMS: atom_id res chain seq x y z
N ASN A 1 -45.99 38.23 8.43
CA ASN A 1 -47.43 38.52 8.61
C ASN A 1 -48.20 37.23 8.32
N MET A 2 -48.71 36.52 9.33
CA MET A 2 -49.26 35.15 9.17
C MET A 2 -50.45 35.08 8.20
N SER A 3 -51.30 36.11 8.18
CA SER A 3 -52.45 36.20 7.27
C SER A 3 -52.06 36.31 5.78
N GLN A 4 -50.90 36.89 5.47
CA GLN A 4 -50.37 36.94 4.11
C GLN A 4 -49.87 35.55 3.68
N VAL A 5 -49.23 34.82 4.58
CA VAL A 5 -48.74 33.45 4.32
C VAL A 5 -49.92 32.51 4.07
N GLU A 6 -50.96 32.62 4.89
CA GLU A 6 -52.19 31.83 4.76
C GLU A 6 -52.90 32.08 3.41
N SER A 7 -53.06 33.35 3.02
CA SER A 7 -53.71 33.67 1.73
C SER A 7 -52.91 33.19 0.52
N ILE A 8 -51.58 33.26 0.56
CA ILE A 8 -50.71 32.72 -0.50
C ILE A 8 -50.86 31.19 -0.58
N ILE A 9 -50.76 30.49 0.56
CA ILE A 9 -50.86 29.03 0.61
C ILE A 9 -52.23 28.57 0.11
N GLU A 10 -53.32 29.20 0.54
CA GLU A 10 -54.67 28.86 0.07
C GLU A 10 -54.83 29.07 -1.45
N SER A 11 -54.25 30.14 -1.98
CA SER A 11 -54.29 30.42 -3.42
C SER A 11 -53.54 29.36 -4.23
N GLU A 12 -52.38 28.90 -3.74
CA GLU A 12 -51.56 27.88 -4.39
C GLU A 12 -52.17 26.48 -4.25
N LEU A 13 -52.79 26.16 -3.11
CA LEU A 13 -53.51 24.90 -2.91
C LEU A 13 -54.73 24.79 -3.84
N LYS A 14 -55.42 25.90 -4.12
CA LYS A 14 -56.54 25.95 -5.09
C LYS A 14 -56.10 25.63 -6.52
N LYS A 15 -54.83 25.89 -6.88
CA LYS A 15 -54.27 25.55 -8.20
C LYS A 15 -53.96 24.05 -8.35
N LYS A 16 -54.23 23.22 -7.34
CA LYS A 16 -53.93 21.77 -7.29
C LYS A 16 -52.47 21.47 -7.64
N ASN A 17 -51.56 22.21 -6.99
CA ASN A 17 -50.14 21.91 -7.09
C ASN A 17 -49.85 20.56 -6.41
N ASN A 18 -49.09 19.69 -7.08
CA ASN A 18 -48.66 18.38 -6.54
C ASN A 18 -47.34 18.47 -5.77
N ASP A 19 -46.84 19.66 -5.47
CA ASP A 19 -45.65 19.83 -4.65
C ASP A 19 -45.94 19.50 -3.16
N TYR A 20 -45.38 18.40 -2.65
CA TYR A 20 -45.50 17.99 -1.26
C TYR A 20 -45.07 19.09 -0.27
N LYS A 21 -44.12 19.96 -0.67
CA LYS A 21 -43.62 21.05 0.19
C LYS A 21 -44.72 22.04 0.51
N LEU A 22 -45.60 22.35 -0.44
CA LEU A 22 -46.73 23.25 -0.23
C LEU A 22 -47.65 22.71 0.87
N TYR A 23 -47.94 21.41 0.83
CA TYR A 23 -48.75 20.75 1.86
C TYR A 23 -48.02 20.66 3.21
N CYS A 24 -46.69 20.49 3.23
CA CYS A 24 -45.89 20.57 4.46
C CYS A 24 -45.94 21.96 5.09
N ILE A 25 -45.78 23.03 4.31
CA ILE A 25 -45.85 24.41 4.78
C ILE A 25 -47.25 24.71 5.34
N ALA A 26 -48.31 24.29 4.64
CA ALA A 26 -49.68 24.39 5.15
C ALA A 26 -49.86 23.61 6.47
N GLY A 27 -49.25 22.42 6.57
CA GLY A 27 -49.24 21.62 7.80
C GLY A 27 -48.58 22.35 8.96
N LEU A 28 -47.40 22.93 8.74
CA LEU A 28 -46.70 23.74 9.74
C LEU A 28 -47.52 24.96 10.17
N MET A 29 -48.16 25.66 9.23
CA MET A 29 -49.05 26.78 9.54
C MET A 29 -50.21 26.36 10.46
N TYR A 30 -50.86 25.22 10.16
CA TYR A 30 -51.90 24.69 11.05
C TYR A 30 -51.37 24.28 12.41
N ILE A 31 -50.12 23.81 12.52
CA ILE A 31 -49.47 23.51 13.81
C ILE A 31 -49.32 24.79 14.63
N GLU A 32 -48.77 25.86 14.04
CA GLU A 32 -48.58 27.15 14.73
C GLU A 32 -49.91 27.75 15.21
N ASN A 33 -50.99 27.51 14.47
CA ASN A 33 -52.35 27.93 14.83
C ASN A 33 -53.08 26.95 15.79
N ASN A 34 -52.39 25.95 16.35
CA ASN A 34 -52.95 24.89 17.21
C ASN A 34 -54.09 24.07 16.56
N GLN A 35 -54.18 24.07 15.23
CA GLN A 35 -55.19 23.34 14.47
C GLN A 35 -54.69 21.92 14.10
N PHE A 36 -54.36 21.11 15.11
CA PHE A 36 -53.69 19.82 14.92
C PHE A 36 -54.45 18.83 14.03
N LYS A 37 -55.79 18.85 14.06
CA LYS A 37 -56.63 18.01 13.19
C LYS A 37 -56.45 18.37 11.70
N ASN A 38 -56.45 19.67 11.39
CA ASN A 38 -56.25 20.17 10.03
C ASN A 38 -54.81 19.90 9.56
N ALA A 39 -53.84 20.10 10.45
CA ALA A 39 -52.44 19.77 10.20
C ALA A 39 -52.26 18.27 9.87
N SER A 40 -52.90 17.37 10.61
CA SER A 40 -52.85 15.93 10.32
C SER A 40 -53.45 15.59 8.95
N LEU A 41 -54.58 16.19 8.58
CA LEU A 41 -55.22 15.96 7.28
C LEU A 41 -54.35 16.45 6.12
N ILE A 42 -53.79 17.66 6.23
CA ILE A 42 -52.99 18.23 5.15
C ILE A 42 -51.65 17.50 4.99
N LEU A 43 -51.03 17.03 6.09
CA LEU A 43 -49.81 16.24 6.01
C LEU A 43 -50.02 14.84 5.42
N LYS A 44 -51.21 14.25 5.55
CA LYS A 44 -51.54 13.02 4.81
C LYS A 44 -51.51 13.26 3.30
N LYS A 45 -52.04 14.40 2.84
CA LYS A 45 -51.90 14.80 1.42
C LYS A 45 -50.45 15.06 1.06
N ALA A 46 -49.66 15.68 1.94
CA ALA A 46 -48.21 15.84 1.72
C ALA A 46 -47.52 14.48 1.53
N LEU A 47 -47.93 13.46 2.29
CA LEU A 47 -47.37 12.11 2.17
C LEU A 47 -47.77 11.43 0.86
N GLU A 48 -49.01 11.65 0.39
CA GLU A 48 -49.49 11.16 -0.92
C GLU A 48 -48.70 11.77 -2.08
N MET A 49 -48.31 13.05 -1.95
CA MET A 49 -47.54 13.78 -2.96
C MET A 49 -46.02 13.56 -2.84
N ALA A 50 -45.54 13.02 -1.72
CA ALA A 50 -44.12 12.72 -1.52
C ALA A 50 -43.73 11.50 -2.34
N GLU A 51 -42.82 11.67 -3.30
CA GLU A 51 -42.40 10.59 -4.19
C GLU A 51 -41.16 9.88 -3.62
N ARG A 52 -40.18 10.66 -3.18
CA ARG A 52 -38.87 10.16 -2.76
C ARG A 52 -38.86 9.75 -1.29
N VAL A 53 -37.96 8.82 -0.95
CA VAL A 53 -37.81 8.33 0.43
C VAL A 53 -37.51 9.46 1.43
N PRO A 54 -36.59 10.41 1.18
CA PRO A 54 -36.33 11.52 2.11
C PRO A 54 -37.56 12.41 2.35
N GLU A 55 -38.39 12.60 1.33
CA GLU A 55 -39.60 13.43 1.40
C GLU A 55 -40.64 12.76 2.32
N LYS A 56 -40.86 11.45 2.14
CA LYS A 56 -41.74 10.65 3.00
C LYS A 56 -41.27 10.63 4.45
N ILE A 57 -39.96 10.51 4.66
CA ILE A 57 -39.35 10.57 6.00
C ILE A 57 -39.63 11.94 6.64
N TYR A 58 -39.40 13.04 5.91
CA TYR A 58 -39.68 14.38 6.41
C TYR A 58 -41.14 14.57 6.80
N VAL A 59 -42.09 14.14 5.94
CA VAL A 59 -43.52 14.22 6.26
C VAL A 59 -43.86 13.38 7.49
N HIS A 60 -43.29 12.18 7.63
CA HIS A 60 -43.50 11.35 8.83
C HIS A 60 -42.93 12.01 10.10
N PHE A 61 -41.82 12.75 10.04
CA PHE A 61 -41.33 13.52 11.19
C PHE A 61 -42.30 14.64 11.58
N LEU A 62 -42.89 15.35 10.62
CA LEU A 62 -43.92 16.34 10.90
C LEU A 62 -45.17 15.70 11.53
N MET A 63 -45.59 14.53 11.03
CA MET A 63 -46.69 13.76 11.61
C MET A 63 -46.39 13.28 13.03
N TYR A 64 -45.15 12.83 13.28
CA TYR A 64 -44.67 12.51 14.63
C TYR A 64 -44.81 13.72 15.56
N ARG A 65 -44.30 14.89 15.15
CA ARG A 65 -44.36 16.13 15.94
C ARG A 65 -45.78 16.55 16.29
N ILE A 66 -46.70 16.53 15.32
CA ILE A 66 -48.14 16.79 15.59
C ILE A 66 -48.69 15.80 16.61
N SER A 67 -48.35 14.53 16.46
CA SER A 67 -48.86 13.48 17.34
C SER A 67 -48.35 13.68 18.78
N ILE A 68 -47.10 14.12 18.96
CA ILE A 68 -46.55 14.50 20.28
C ILE A 68 -47.31 15.72 20.85
N LEU A 69 -47.45 16.79 20.08
CA LEU A 69 -48.17 18.01 20.51
C LEU A 69 -49.64 17.72 20.88
N SER A 70 -50.27 16.77 20.17
CA SER A 70 -51.65 16.34 20.40
C SER A 70 -51.78 15.27 21.50
N ARG A 71 -50.68 14.87 22.15
CA ARG A 71 -50.59 13.77 23.14
C ARG A 71 -51.07 12.40 22.61
N GLU A 72 -51.01 12.21 21.29
CA GLU A 72 -51.36 10.96 20.60
C GLU A 72 -50.13 10.05 20.44
N PHE A 73 -49.54 9.61 21.56
CA PHE A 73 -48.25 8.89 21.58
C PHE A 73 -48.22 7.61 20.71
N ASN A 74 -49.36 6.92 20.54
CA ASN A 74 -49.44 5.74 19.68
C ASN A 74 -49.22 6.09 18.19
N LYS A 75 -49.78 7.21 17.71
CA LYS A 75 -49.58 7.68 16.32
C LYS A 75 -48.18 8.23 16.12
N ALA A 76 -47.61 8.85 17.17
CA ALA A 76 -46.22 9.27 17.17
C ALA A 76 -45.29 8.06 16.96
N ARG A 77 -45.48 6.98 17.73
CA ARG A 77 -44.71 5.74 17.58
C ARG A 77 -44.91 5.08 16.21
N GLU A 78 -46.13 5.10 15.66
CA GLU A 78 -46.35 4.61 14.30
C GLU A 78 -45.54 5.41 13.28
N SER A 79 -45.53 6.74 13.39
CA SER A 79 -44.75 7.60 12.49
C SER A 79 -43.26 7.30 12.55
N LEU A 80 -42.69 7.12 13.75
CA LEU A 80 -41.29 6.69 13.92
C LEU A 80 -41.02 5.31 13.31
N ARG A 81 -41.92 4.33 13.51
CA ARG A 81 -41.80 3.01 12.89
C ARG A 81 -41.81 3.09 11.36
N ARG A 82 -42.62 3.98 10.77
CA ARG A 82 -42.62 4.20 9.31
C ARG A 82 -41.28 4.76 8.85
N ILE A 83 -40.71 5.73 9.58
CA ILE A 83 -39.39 6.28 9.28
C ILE A 83 -38.32 5.20 9.34
N LEU A 84 -38.28 4.41 10.41
CA LEU A 84 -37.28 3.35 10.60
C LEU A 84 -37.44 2.19 9.62
N LYS A 85 -38.65 1.94 9.11
CA LYS A 85 -38.86 0.99 8.00
C LYS A 85 -38.27 1.52 6.69
N LEU A 86 -38.36 2.83 6.44
CA LEU A 86 -37.78 3.48 5.25
C LEU A 86 -36.27 3.67 5.37
N SER A 87 -35.78 3.97 6.57
CA SER A 87 -34.37 4.23 6.88
C SER A 87 -34.02 3.67 8.26
N PRO A 88 -33.60 2.38 8.35
CA PRO A 88 -33.28 1.71 9.61
C PRO A 88 -32.18 2.38 10.44
N HIS A 89 -31.32 3.19 9.81
CA HIS A 89 -30.21 3.89 10.44
C HIS A 89 -30.49 5.38 10.68
N CYS A 90 -31.75 5.81 10.63
CA CYS A 90 -32.11 7.20 10.93
C CYS A 90 -31.89 7.50 12.42
N THR A 91 -30.78 8.17 12.74
CA THR A 91 -30.38 8.48 14.12
C THR A 91 -31.40 9.37 14.83
N GLU A 92 -31.99 10.31 14.12
CA GLU A 92 -33.01 11.21 14.67
C GLU A 92 -34.30 10.48 15.05
N ALA A 93 -34.74 9.51 14.23
CA ALA A 93 -35.87 8.66 14.60
C ALA A 93 -35.53 7.75 15.79
N THR A 94 -34.31 7.21 15.85
CA THR A 94 -33.83 6.45 17.02
C THR A 94 -33.83 7.31 18.28
N TYR A 95 -33.40 8.56 18.19
CA TYR A 95 -33.44 9.50 19.31
C TYR A 95 -34.87 9.74 19.81
N PHE A 96 -35.82 9.99 18.92
CA PHE A 96 -37.22 10.19 19.31
C PHE A 96 -37.88 8.92 19.87
N GLU A 97 -37.44 7.71 19.48
CA GLU A 97 -37.86 6.48 20.16
C GLU A 97 -37.35 6.40 21.60
N ILE A 98 -36.14 6.92 21.86
CA ILE A 98 -35.58 7.04 23.21
C ILE A 98 -36.38 8.05 24.03
N ILE A 99 -36.67 9.23 23.48
CA ILE A 99 -37.55 10.24 24.12
C ILE A 99 -38.92 9.63 24.46
N ALA A 100 -39.52 8.88 23.53
CA ALA A 100 -40.78 8.19 23.79
C ALA A 100 -40.66 7.18 24.94
N LYS A 101 -39.51 6.53 25.16
CA LYS A 101 -39.31 5.61 26.29
C LYS A 101 -39.25 6.35 27.63
N PHE A 102 -38.63 7.53 27.67
CA PHE A 102 -38.68 8.40 28.85
C PHE A 102 -40.12 8.76 29.23
N HIS A 103 -40.94 9.22 28.27
CA HIS A 103 -42.36 9.52 28.52
C HIS A 103 -43.19 8.32 28.99
N ASN A 104 -42.83 7.10 28.58
CA ASN A 104 -43.51 5.87 29.01
C ASN A 104 -43.01 5.33 30.36
N GLY A 105 -42.11 6.02 31.05
CA GLY A 105 -41.55 5.60 32.33
C GLY A 105 -40.47 4.51 32.24
N ASN A 106 -40.06 4.11 31.03
CA ASN A 106 -39.01 3.11 30.81
C ASN A 106 -37.60 3.74 30.92
N ILE A 107 -37.34 4.43 32.02
CA ILE A 107 -36.19 5.34 32.19
C ILE A 107 -34.86 4.62 32.00
N ASN A 108 -34.62 3.50 32.71
CA ASN A 108 -33.35 2.76 32.64
C ASN A 108 -33.00 2.31 31.21
N SER A 109 -33.99 1.77 30.49
CA SER A 109 -33.80 1.34 29.10
C SER A 109 -33.60 2.52 28.15
N ALA A 110 -34.21 3.67 28.43
CA ALA A 110 -34.04 4.89 27.65
C ALA A 110 -32.63 5.46 27.82
N VAL A 111 -32.15 5.58 29.06
CA VAL A 111 -30.79 6.05 29.39
C VAL A 111 -29.74 5.14 28.75
N GLU A 112 -29.88 3.82 28.85
CA GLU A 112 -28.93 2.88 28.24
C GLU A 112 -28.84 3.07 26.71
N GLN A 113 -29.99 3.26 26.05
CA GLN A 113 -30.03 3.49 24.61
C GLN A 113 -29.52 4.87 24.21
N LEU A 114 -29.77 5.89 25.04
CA LEU A 114 -29.21 7.23 24.87
C LEU A 114 -27.69 7.18 24.91
N VAL A 115 -27.10 6.50 25.90
CA VAL A 115 -25.65 6.31 26.00
C VAL A 115 -25.11 5.58 24.77
N LYS A 116 -25.78 4.51 24.32
CA LYS A 116 -25.41 3.80 23.08
C LYS A 116 -25.46 4.70 21.85
N LEU A 117 -26.45 5.58 21.76
CA LEU A 117 -26.57 6.55 20.67
C LEU A 117 -25.46 7.59 20.73
N ILE A 118 -25.16 8.14 21.90
CA ILE A 118 -24.08 9.11 22.11
C ILE A 118 -22.72 8.53 21.70
N ARG A 119 -22.45 7.27 22.05
CA ARG A 119 -21.21 6.58 21.64
C ARG A 119 -21.07 6.44 20.12
N LYS A 120 -22.17 6.32 19.39
CA LYS A 120 -22.19 6.23 17.93
C LYS A 120 -22.17 7.60 17.26
N ASN A 121 -22.86 8.56 17.85
CA ASN A 121 -22.94 9.94 17.38
C ASN A 121 -22.87 10.87 18.59
N ARG A 122 -21.69 11.47 18.77
CA ARG A 122 -21.34 12.30 19.93
C ARG A 122 -22.22 13.54 20.10
N ASP A 123 -22.87 14.03 19.02
CA ASP A 123 -23.68 15.24 19.07
C ASP A 123 -24.86 15.09 20.04
N TYR A 124 -25.39 13.87 20.18
CA TYR A 124 -26.46 13.55 21.13
C TYR A 124 -26.06 13.74 22.60
N TYR A 125 -24.77 13.91 22.90
CA TYR A 125 -24.34 14.33 24.24
C TYR A 125 -24.88 15.72 24.57
N ILE A 126 -24.85 16.64 23.59
CA ILE A 126 -25.41 17.98 23.76
C ILE A 126 -26.94 17.92 23.83
N TYR A 127 -27.60 17.15 22.96
CA TYR A 127 -29.05 16.95 23.03
C TYR A 127 -29.48 16.42 24.40
N ALA A 128 -28.74 15.47 24.97
CA ALA A 128 -29.01 14.95 26.31
C ALA A 128 -28.93 16.01 27.42
N LEU A 129 -28.15 17.09 27.21
CA LEU A 129 -28.00 18.19 28.17
C LEU A 129 -29.04 19.30 28.00
N ILE A 130 -29.44 19.59 26.76
CA ILE A 130 -30.24 20.79 26.45
C ILE A 130 -31.69 20.51 26.05
N ASP A 131 -32.05 19.26 25.70
CA ASP A 131 -33.40 18.94 25.25
C ASP A 131 -34.40 19.09 26.41
N PRO A 132 -35.39 20.01 26.31
CA PRO A 132 -36.41 20.20 27.33
C PRO A 132 -37.24 18.94 27.64
N GLU A 133 -37.42 18.03 26.67
CA GLU A 133 -38.16 16.78 26.87
C GLU A 133 -37.45 15.84 27.87
N LEU A 134 -36.14 16.04 28.09
CA LEU A 134 -35.33 15.29 29.03
C LEU A 134 -35.18 15.96 30.40
N ALA A 135 -35.69 17.18 30.58
CA ALA A 135 -35.47 17.98 31.79
C ALA A 135 -35.93 17.27 33.07
N ASN A 136 -37.05 16.54 33.02
CA ASN A 136 -37.58 15.79 34.16
C ASN A 136 -36.75 14.54 34.53
N HIS A 137 -35.82 14.14 33.66
CA HIS A 137 -34.98 12.95 33.82
C HIS A 137 -33.49 13.30 33.92
N HIS A 138 -33.18 14.57 34.19
CA HIS A 138 -31.81 15.07 34.21
C HIS A 138 -30.94 14.32 35.22
N LYS A 139 -31.49 13.97 36.40
CA LYS A 139 -30.75 13.27 37.45
C LYS A 139 -30.31 11.87 37.02
N GLU A 140 -31.19 11.15 36.32
CA GLU A 140 -30.94 9.79 35.83
C GLU A 140 -29.95 9.79 34.65
N ILE A 141 -29.99 10.85 33.83
CA ILE A 141 -29.10 11.02 32.68
C ILE A 141 -27.71 11.50 33.11
N ALA A 142 -27.63 12.43 34.06
CA ALA A 142 -26.39 13.09 34.49
C ALA A 142 -25.31 12.08 34.88
N SER A 143 -25.63 11.09 35.71
CA SER A 143 -24.68 10.04 36.12
C SER A 143 -24.06 9.29 34.93
N SER A 144 -24.84 9.08 33.87
CA SER A 144 -24.37 8.39 32.66
C SER A 144 -23.52 9.30 31.78
N LEU A 145 -23.84 10.60 31.71
CA LEU A 145 -23.04 11.59 30.99
C LEU A 145 -21.72 11.89 31.70
N ASP A 146 -21.72 11.91 33.03
CA ASP A 146 -20.53 12.03 33.87
C ASP A 146 -19.61 10.83 33.66
N TYR A 147 -20.17 9.62 33.62
CA TYR A 147 -19.42 8.42 33.30
C TYR A 147 -18.75 8.50 31.93
N LEU A 148 -19.48 8.94 30.89
CA LEU A 148 -18.92 9.13 29.55
C LEU A 148 -17.81 10.18 29.51
N LEU A 149 -17.95 11.26 30.28
CA LEU A 149 -16.95 12.31 30.41
C LEU A 149 -15.68 11.77 31.09
N ILE A 150 -15.83 11.06 32.20
CA ILE A 150 -14.72 10.47 32.96
C ILE A 150 -13.99 9.43 32.12
N GLU A 151 -14.72 8.52 31.45
CA GLU A 151 -14.13 7.52 30.55
C GLU A 151 -13.33 8.17 29.41
N ALA A 152 -13.89 9.20 28.77
CA ALA A 152 -13.20 9.94 27.71
C ALA A 152 -11.95 10.66 28.26
N LYS A 153 -12.05 11.24 29.46
CA LYS A 153 -10.92 11.88 30.14
C LYS A 153 -9.80 10.91 30.44
N GLU A 154 -10.11 9.78 31.08
CA GLU A 154 -9.12 8.75 31.43
C GLU A 154 -8.41 8.21 30.18
N LYS A 155 -9.17 7.93 29.11
CA LYS A 155 -8.58 7.49 27.84
C LYS A 155 -7.68 8.57 27.23
N ALA A 156 -8.12 9.83 27.23
CA ALA A 156 -7.33 10.96 26.73
C ALA A 156 -6.03 11.15 27.53
N GLU A 157 -6.11 11.20 28.85
CA GLU A 157 -4.95 11.35 29.76
C GLU A 157 -3.95 10.22 29.61
N LYS A 158 -4.42 8.99 29.37
CA LYS A 158 -3.55 7.84 29.09
C LYS A 158 -2.82 7.96 27.74
N LEU A 159 -3.47 8.49 26.70
CA LEU A 159 -2.90 8.56 25.36
C LEU A 159 -1.92 9.74 25.17
N ILE A 160 -2.11 10.85 25.88
CA ILE A 160 -1.24 12.04 25.77
C ILE A 160 0.26 11.73 25.93
N PRO A 161 0.72 11.05 27.01
CA PRO A 161 2.14 10.77 27.16
C PRO A 161 2.66 9.87 26.04
N VAL A 162 1.88 8.85 25.65
CA VAL A 162 2.24 7.92 24.57
C VAL A 162 2.42 8.66 23.23
N ALA A 163 1.50 9.57 22.89
CA ALA A 163 1.60 10.36 21.67
C ALA A 163 2.79 11.35 21.69
N LYS A 164 3.10 11.94 22.85
CA LYS A 164 4.27 12.82 23.02
C LYS A 164 5.59 12.04 22.87
N ASP A 165 5.67 10.87 23.48
CA ASP A 165 6.84 10.00 23.40
C ASP A 165 7.04 9.48 21.97
N GLU A 166 5.96 9.08 21.29
CA GLU A 166 6.00 8.70 19.88
C GLU A 166 6.52 9.85 19.01
N LEU A 167 5.99 11.06 19.16
CA LEU A 167 6.47 12.23 18.41
C LEU A 167 7.95 12.50 18.67
N ALA A 168 8.39 12.46 19.93
CA ALA A 168 9.81 12.63 20.28
C ALA A 168 10.69 11.53 19.68
N GLY A 169 10.15 10.31 19.51
CA GLY A 169 10.77 9.24 18.74
C GLY A 169 10.91 9.60 17.27
N LEU A 170 9.80 10.00 16.63
CA LEU A 170 9.74 10.36 15.21
C LEU A 170 10.65 11.53 14.85
N GLU A 171 10.76 12.54 15.71
CA GLU A 171 11.69 13.66 15.52
C GLU A 171 13.15 13.20 15.38
N LYS A 172 13.55 12.18 16.15
CA LYS A 172 14.91 11.61 16.09
C LYS A 172 15.11 10.73 14.86
N ILE A 173 14.02 10.27 14.26
CA ILE A 173 13.98 9.30 13.17
C ILE A 173 13.99 10.01 11.81
N ILE A 174 13.11 11.00 11.60
CA ILE A 174 12.96 11.74 10.34
C ILE A 174 13.42 13.21 10.41
N GLY A 175 13.77 13.72 11.58
CA GLY A 175 14.20 15.11 11.76
C GLY A 175 13.03 16.05 12.08
N GLN A 176 13.34 17.19 12.68
CA GLN A 176 12.32 18.13 13.20
C GLN A 176 11.64 18.99 12.12
N GLU A 177 12.25 19.10 10.94
CA GLU A 177 11.80 19.95 9.84
C GLU A 177 10.90 19.21 8.83
N ALA A 178 10.69 17.90 9.01
CA ALA A 178 9.79 17.13 8.17
C ALA A 178 8.35 17.64 8.30
N GLU A 179 7.64 17.76 7.17
CA GLU A 179 6.26 18.27 7.10
C GLU A 179 5.33 17.51 8.05
N GLU A 180 5.46 16.17 8.10
CA GLU A 180 4.66 15.32 8.96
C GLU A 180 4.90 15.58 10.45
N ILE A 181 6.13 15.98 10.84
CA ILE A 181 6.47 16.32 12.22
C ILE A 181 5.89 17.68 12.59
N ILE A 182 5.90 18.64 11.66
CA ILE A 182 5.31 19.96 11.87
C ILE A 182 3.80 19.82 12.10
N GLU A 183 3.11 19.01 11.31
CA GLU A 183 1.70 18.68 11.50
C GLU A 183 1.44 18.00 12.85
N ALA A 184 2.25 17.01 13.23
CA ALA A 184 2.13 16.34 14.52
C ALA A 184 2.37 17.28 15.72
N LYS A 185 3.27 18.27 15.60
CA LYS A 185 3.45 19.33 16.60
C LYS A 185 2.22 20.23 16.70
N ALA A 186 1.57 20.53 15.59
CA ALA A 186 0.31 21.27 15.60
C ALA A 186 -0.79 20.48 16.33
N HIS A 187 -0.83 19.15 16.15
CA HIS A 187 -1.73 18.26 16.91
C HIS A 187 -1.45 18.29 18.43
N ILE A 188 -0.17 18.20 18.86
CA ILE A 188 0.19 18.33 20.28
C ILE A 188 -0.23 19.70 20.85
N THR A 189 -0.10 20.77 20.07
CA THR A 189 -0.56 22.10 20.47
C THR A 189 -2.07 22.11 20.70
N LYS A 190 -2.86 21.56 19.77
CA LYS A 190 -4.31 21.41 19.91
C LYS A 190 -4.68 20.54 21.12
N ILE A 191 -4.01 19.40 21.32
CA ILE A 191 -4.20 18.53 22.49
C ILE A 191 -4.04 19.33 23.80
N THR A 192 -2.99 20.15 23.89
CA THR A 192 -2.69 20.96 25.08
C THR A 192 -3.73 22.05 25.33
N GLN A 193 -4.39 22.56 24.29
CA GLN A 193 -5.50 23.51 24.42
C GLN A 193 -6.80 22.80 24.82
N LEU A 194 -7.13 21.71 24.13
CA LEU A 194 -8.40 20.99 24.30
C LEU A 194 -8.51 20.30 25.65
N ILE A 195 -7.41 19.75 26.18
CA ILE A 195 -7.40 19.10 27.50
C ILE A 195 -7.80 20.07 28.62
N LYS A 196 -7.51 21.36 28.48
CA LYS A 196 -7.86 22.40 29.46
C LYS A 196 -9.35 22.74 29.47
N THR A 197 -10.08 22.43 28.40
CA THR A 197 -11.51 22.72 28.30
C THR A 197 -12.36 21.86 29.22
N ASN A 198 -11.83 20.72 29.70
CA ASN A 198 -12.54 19.73 30.51
C ASN A 198 -13.92 19.38 29.92
N SER A 199 -13.99 19.22 28.60
CA SER A 199 -15.23 18.95 27.87
C SER A 199 -15.20 17.57 27.23
N PHE A 200 -16.36 16.91 27.14
CA PHE A 200 -16.48 15.60 26.51
C PHE A 200 -15.94 15.61 25.06
N PHE A 201 -16.31 16.63 24.28
CA PHE A 201 -15.81 16.80 22.92
C PHE A 201 -14.31 17.08 22.87
N GLY A 202 -13.80 17.90 23.78
CA GLY A 202 -12.36 18.16 23.90
C GLY A 202 -11.58 16.88 24.16
N TYR A 203 -12.05 15.99 25.05
CA TYR A 203 -11.41 14.70 25.30
C TYR A 203 -11.47 13.77 24.08
N LEU A 204 -12.60 13.71 23.37
CA LEU A 204 -12.69 12.93 22.13
C LEU A 204 -11.73 13.44 21.04
N GLU A 205 -11.57 14.75 20.91
CA GLU A 205 -10.61 15.33 19.98
C GLU A 205 -9.16 15.08 20.41
N VAL A 206 -8.86 15.15 21.72
CA VAL A 206 -7.54 14.76 22.24
C VAL A 206 -7.22 13.31 21.89
N ILE A 207 -8.19 12.40 22.06
CA ILE A 207 -8.03 10.98 21.69
C ILE A 207 -7.73 10.87 20.20
N HIS A 208 -8.52 11.52 19.34
CA HIS A 208 -8.34 11.49 17.89
C HIS A 208 -6.95 11.99 17.48
N TYR A 209 -6.53 13.17 17.93
CA TYR A 209 -5.21 13.72 17.60
C TYR A 209 -4.06 12.87 18.15
N SER A 210 -4.26 12.22 19.31
CA SER A 210 -3.25 11.31 19.86
C SER A 210 -3.13 10.05 19.00
N GLU A 211 -4.26 9.44 18.62
CA GLU A 211 -4.31 8.28 17.73
C GLU A 211 -3.72 8.59 16.33
N ASP A 212 -3.97 9.79 15.80
CA ASP A 212 -3.38 10.25 14.53
C ASP A 212 -1.84 10.29 14.58
N ILE A 213 -1.26 10.78 15.67
CA ILE A 213 0.21 10.76 15.87
C ILE A 213 0.74 9.32 15.92
N LEU A 214 0.05 8.42 16.62
CA LEU A 214 0.43 7.00 16.70
C LEU A 214 0.32 6.29 15.34
N THR A 215 -0.71 6.60 14.55
CA THR A 215 -0.86 6.03 13.20
C THR A 215 0.18 6.57 12.24
N LEU A 216 0.53 7.86 12.35
CA LEU A 216 1.65 8.46 11.62
C LEU A 216 2.96 7.72 11.92
N GLY A 217 3.24 7.45 13.20
CA GLY A 217 4.44 6.73 13.61
C GLY A 217 4.51 5.32 13.01
N ASN A 218 3.43 4.55 13.15
CA ASN A 218 3.29 3.23 12.54
C ASN A 218 3.50 3.26 11.01
N ARG A 219 2.96 4.27 10.32
CA ARG A 219 3.11 4.43 8.87
C ARG A 219 4.57 4.68 8.49
N ILE A 220 5.27 5.54 9.23
CA ILE A 220 6.69 5.85 8.99
C ILE A 220 7.55 4.60 9.20
N VAL A 221 7.34 3.88 10.31
CA VAL A 221 8.08 2.64 10.63
C VAL A 221 7.85 1.58 9.56
N ARG A 222 6.58 1.28 9.23
CA ARG A 222 6.25 0.29 8.20
C ARG A 222 6.79 0.68 6.82
N GLY A 223 6.73 1.97 6.47
CA GLY A 223 7.29 2.48 5.22
C GLY A 223 8.81 2.28 5.12
N ARG A 224 9.51 2.34 6.25
CA ARG A 224 10.94 2.06 6.35
C ARG A 224 11.23 0.57 6.22
N GLU A 225 10.54 -0.27 6.97
CA GLU A 225 10.66 -1.74 6.89
C GLU A 225 10.46 -2.23 5.44
N ASN A 226 9.43 -1.72 4.76
CA ASN A 226 9.17 -2.06 3.36
C ASN A 226 10.32 -1.65 2.42
N LYS A 227 10.95 -0.50 2.64
CA LYS A 227 12.11 -0.07 1.84
C LYS A 227 13.31 -1.01 2.04
N LEU A 228 13.55 -1.44 3.28
CA LEU A 228 14.64 -2.34 3.60
C LEU A 228 14.39 -3.74 3.01
N PHE A 229 13.18 -4.28 3.21
CA PHE A 229 12.77 -5.55 2.63
C PHE A 229 12.97 -5.58 1.11
N LYS A 230 12.59 -4.50 0.42
CA LYS A 230 12.79 -4.42 -1.04
C LYS A 230 14.26 -4.47 -1.45
N ILE A 231 15.15 -3.81 -0.71
CA ILE A 231 16.60 -3.85 -0.98
C ILE A 231 17.15 -5.24 -0.70
N GLU A 232 16.74 -5.90 0.39
CA GLU A 232 17.14 -7.27 0.71
C GLU A 232 16.70 -8.27 -0.37
N GLU A 233 15.46 -8.14 -0.86
CA GLU A 233 14.95 -8.95 -1.97
C GLU A 233 15.79 -8.75 -3.24
N GLU A 234 16.07 -7.50 -3.62
CA GLU A 234 16.92 -7.17 -4.77
C GLU A 234 18.34 -7.75 -4.64
N LEU A 235 18.93 -7.66 -3.44
CA LEU A 235 20.22 -8.26 -3.11
C LEU A 235 20.19 -9.80 -3.22
N GLY A 236 19.13 -10.44 -2.71
CA GLY A 236 18.94 -11.88 -2.80
C GLY A 236 18.90 -12.36 -4.25
N VAL A 237 18.16 -11.66 -5.10
CA VAL A 237 18.09 -11.97 -6.55
C VAL A 237 19.45 -11.77 -7.24
N GLN A 238 20.17 -10.68 -6.94
CA GLN A 238 21.52 -10.46 -7.48
C GLN A 238 22.52 -11.53 -7.01
N MET A 239 22.44 -11.92 -5.74
CA MET A 239 23.30 -12.93 -5.14
C MET A 239 23.08 -14.29 -5.79
N GLN A 240 21.82 -14.66 -6.03
CA GLN A 240 21.48 -15.90 -6.73
C GLN A 240 22.00 -15.90 -8.17
N ARG A 241 21.88 -14.77 -8.89
CA ARG A 241 22.47 -14.63 -10.23
C ARG A 241 23.99 -14.86 -10.20
N CYS A 242 24.71 -14.25 -9.25
CA CYS A 242 26.15 -14.45 -9.10
C CYS A 242 26.51 -15.92 -8.80
N LYS A 243 25.74 -16.61 -7.97
CA LYS A 243 25.92 -18.05 -7.68
C LYS A 243 25.73 -18.90 -8.95
N ASN A 244 24.67 -18.65 -9.72
CA ASN A 244 24.42 -19.36 -10.98
C ASN A 244 25.57 -19.15 -11.99
N PHE A 245 26.15 -17.94 -12.06
CA PHE A 245 27.35 -17.70 -12.90
C PHE A 245 28.54 -18.53 -12.45
N ILE A 246 28.74 -18.68 -11.14
CA ILE A 246 29.86 -19.45 -10.58
C ILE A 246 29.74 -20.93 -10.94
N GLU A 247 28.54 -21.51 -10.87
CA GLU A 247 28.32 -22.94 -11.18
C GLU A 247 28.71 -23.33 -12.61
N VAL A 248 28.63 -22.38 -13.55
CA VAL A 248 28.93 -22.60 -14.98
C VAL A 248 30.42 -22.39 -15.30
N LEU A 249 31.20 -21.75 -14.42
CA LEU A 249 32.59 -21.41 -14.70
C LEU A 249 33.53 -22.63 -14.57
N PRO A 250 34.38 -22.92 -15.58
CA PRO A 250 35.16 -24.17 -15.61
C PRO A 250 36.46 -24.16 -14.78
N TYR A 251 36.83 -23.05 -14.14
CA TYR A 251 38.16 -22.87 -13.52
C TYR A 251 38.08 -22.53 -12.02
N ASP A 252 38.28 -23.52 -11.16
CA ASP A 252 38.21 -23.42 -9.70
C ASP A 252 39.06 -22.29 -9.08
N PHE A 253 40.28 -22.07 -9.58
CA PHE A 253 41.16 -21.04 -9.03
C PHE A 253 40.61 -19.62 -9.21
N MET A 254 39.78 -19.42 -10.24
CA MET A 254 39.09 -18.15 -10.49
C MET A 254 37.84 -18.03 -9.62
N VAL A 255 37.16 -19.15 -9.37
CA VAL A 255 35.88 -19.23 -8.65
C VAL A 255 36.05 -19.04 -7.14
N LYS A 256 36.96 -19.78 -6.50
CA LYS A 256 37.10 -19.87 -5.03
C LYS A 256 37.18 -18.51 -4.31
N PRO A 257 37.95 -17.51 -4.79
CA PRO A 257 38.03 -16.21 -4.13
C PRO A 257 36.70 -15.43 -4.19
N VAL A 258 35.96 -15.55 -5.29
CA VAL A 258 34.67 -14.86 -5.46
C VAL A 258 33.60 -15.55 -4.63
N GLU A 259 33.59 -16.88 -4.63
CA GLU A 259 32.65 -17.68 -3.83
C GLU A 259 32.79 -17.40 -2.32
N SER A 260 34.02 -17.36 -1.81
CA SER A 260 34.28 -17.00 -0.40
C SER A 260 33.77 -15.60 -0.06
N ARG A 261 33.97 -14.64 -0.96
CA ARG A 261 33.51 -13.25 -0.77
C ARG A 261 31.98 -13.16 -0.77
N LEU A 262 31.30 -13.84 -1.69
CA LEU A 262 29.83 -13.91 -1.72
C LEU A 262 29.26 -14.58 -0.47
N ARG A 263 29.92 -15.62 0.05
CA ARG A 263 29.52 -16.30 1.30
C ARG A 263 29.63 -15.37 2.51
N ASN A 264 30.74 -14.64 2.65
CA ASN A 264 30.93 -13.66 3.72
C ASN A 264 29.90 -12.52 3.63
N MET A 265 29.59 -12.10 2.41
CA MET A 265 28.62 -11.06 2.15
C MET A 265 27.20 -11.52 2.51
N ALA A 266 26.81 -12.73 2.11
CA ALA A 266 25.52 -13.33 2.49
C ALA A 266 25.36 -13.40 4.01
N TYR A 267 26.39 -13.90 4.71
CA TYR A 267 26.41 -13.93 6.17
C TYR A 267 26.26 -12.53 6.80
N SER A 268 26.89 -11.51 6.20
CA SER A 268 26.81 -10.14 6.70
C SER A 268 25.43 -9.51 6.48
N ILE A 269 24.77 -9.82 5.35
CA ILE A 269 23.39 -9.42 5.07
C ILE A 269 22.44 -10.07 6.08
N ASP A 270 22.60 -11.38 6.34
CA ASP A 270 21.78 -12.09 7.32
C ASP A 270 21.93 -11.50 8.73
N ILE A 271 23.14 -11.10 9.15
CA ILE A 271 23.34 -10.39 10.42
C ILE A 271 22.58 -9.07 10.46
N VAL A 272 22.60 -8.30 9.36
CA VAL A 272 21.85 -7.03 9.30
C VAL A 272 20.36 -7.31 9.41
N HIS A 273 19.85 -8.30 8.68
CA HIS A 273 18.45 -8.72 8.73
C HIS A 273 18.01 -9.13 10.16
N GLU A 274 18.78 -9.99 10.83
CA GLU A 274 18.49 -10.45 12.19
C GLU A 274 18.55 -9.31 13.22
N LYS A 275 19.50 -8.37 13.06
CA LYS A 275 19.55 -7.17 13.91
C LYS A 275 18.31 -6.28 13.73
N MET A 276 17.83 -6.15 12.49
CA MET A 276 16.65 -5.34 12.18
C MET A 276 15.34 -5.92 12.72
N LYS A 277 15.24 -7.22 12.99
CA LYS A 277 14.06 -7.83 13.62
C LYS A 277 13.81 -7.35 15.06
N HIS A 278 14.83 -6.83 15.73
CA HIS A 278 14.82 -6.62 17.18
C HIS A 278 15.21 -5.21 17.64
N GLN A 279 15.44 -4.24 16.73
CA GLN A 279 16.02 -2.93 17.08
C GLN A 279 15.16 -1.71 16.74
N GLU A 280 15.45 -0.62 17.47
CA GLU A 280 14.82 0.69 17.34
C GLU A 280 15.13 1.39 16.00
N ALA A 281 14.21 2.27 15.59
CA ALA A 281 14.21 3.01 14.33
C ALA A 281 15.44 3.88 14.00
N ARG A 282 16.41 4.05 14.94
CA ARG A 282 17.68 4.77 14.69
C ARG A 282 18.74 3.93 13.99
N GLU A 283 18.71 2.61 14.10
CA GLU A 283 19.69 1.74 13.41
C GLU A 283 19.37 1.54 11.93
N PHE A 284 18.19 1.99 11.52
CA PHE A 284 17.69 1.89 10.15
C PHE A 284 18.59 2.60 9.12
N HIS A 285 19.10 3.79 9.40
CA HIS A 285 19.93 4.53 8.45
C HIS A 285 21.25 3.79 8.19
N ASN A 286 21.90 3.34 9.26
CA ASN A 286 23.15 2.57 9.19
C ASN A 286 22.94 1.23 8.46
N ALA A 287 21.81 0.55 8.72
CA ALA A 287 21.47 -0.69 8.03
C ALA A 287 21.22 -0.46 6.54
N LEU A 288 20.44 0.56 6.18
CA LEU A 288 20.21 0.94 4.78
C LEU A 288 21.51 1.27 4.05
N ASP A 289 22.39 2.06 4.66
CA ASP A 289 23.65 2.44 4.03
C ASP A 289 24.58 1.24 3.84
N LYS A 290 24.61 0.31 4.81
CA LYS A 290 25.32 -0.97 4.66
C LYS A 290 24.74 -1.81 3.52
N LEU A 291 23.41 -1.98 3.45
CA LEU A 291 22.75 -2.74 2.38
C LEU A 291 22.98 -2.11 0.99
N LYS A 292 22.98 -0.78 0.90
CA LYS A 292 23.35 -0.07 -0.34
C LYS A 292 24.82 -0.27 -0.72
N GLY A 293 25.72 -0.27 0.27
CA GLY A 293 27.13 -0.61 0.08
C GLY A 293 27.29 -2.02 -0.48
N TYR A 294 26.56 -2.98 0.09
CA TYR A 294 26.49 -4.35 -0.39
C TYR A 294 25.97 -4.44 -1.83
N SER A 295 24.92 -3.69 -2.18
CA SER A 295 24.40 -3.66 -3.55
C SER A 295 25.46 -3.20 -4.56
N SER A 296 26.22 -2.17 -4.18
CA SER A 296 27.32 -1.64 -5.00
C SER A 296 28.45 -2.67 -5.17
N GLU A 297 28.82 -3.37 -4.09
CA GLU A 297 29.83 -4.42 -4.11
C GLU A 297 29.41 -5.61 -4.96
N LEU A 298 28.15 -6.05 -4.85
CA LEU A 298 27.60 -7.16 -5.61
C LEU A 298 27.59 -6.86 -7.10
N THR A 299 27.25 -5.63 -7.47
CA THR A 299 27.31 -5.15 -8.85
C THR A 299 28.74 -5.22 -9.40
N ALA A 300 29.74 -4.87 -8.59
CA ALA A 300 31.15 -4.99 -8.96
C ALA A 300 31.59 -6.46 -9.12
N ILE A 301 31.12 -7.35 -8.25
CA ILE A 301 31.36 -8.80 -8.34
C ILE A 301 30.71 -9.38 -9.60
N GLU A 302 29.45 -9.04 -9.89
CA GLU A 302 28.75 -9.49 -11.09
C GLU A 302 29.51 -9.07 -12.36
N ASN A 303 29.96 -7.80 -12.42
CA ASN A 303 30.78 -7.32 -13.54
C ASN A 303 32.14 -8.02 -13.63
N LYS A 304 32.72 -8.45 -12.52
CA LYS A 304 33.95 -9.26 -12.51
C LYS A 304 33.67 -10.67 -13.04
N LEU A 305 32.59 -11.31 -12.61
CA LEU A 305 32.17 -12.64 -13.08
C LEU A 305 31.89 -12.64 -14.59
N ARG A 306 31.21 -11.62 -15.12
CA ARG A 306 30.99 -11.48 -16.58
C ARG A 306 32.29 -11.39 -17.36
N ARG A 307 33.28 -10.66 -16.85
CA ARG A 307 34.62 -10.59 -17.46
C ARG A 307 35.37 -11.92 -17.38
N MET A 308 35.21 -12.65 -16.27
CA MET A 308 35.80 -13.97 -16.09
C MET A 308 35.19 -15.01 -17.04
N ASP A 309 33.88 -14.99 -17.23
CA ASP A 309 33.19 -15.84 -18.21
C ASP A 309 33.69 -15.57 -19.64
N ALA A 310 33.74 -14.30 -20.05
CA ALA A 310 34.31 -13.93 -21.35
C ALA A 310 35.76 -14.41 -21.53
N PHE A 311 36.58 -14.30 -20.47
CA PHE A 311 37.95 -14.80 -20.50
C PHE A 311 38.03 -16.33 -20.55
N ALA A 312 37.16 -17.04 -19.82
CA ALA A 312 37.09 -18.49 -19.84
C ALA A 312 36.67 -19.00 -21.23
N GLN A 313 35.71 -18.34 -21.88
CA GLN A 313 35.31 -18.63 -23.26
C GLN A 313 36.46 -18.40 -24.24
N LEU A 314 37.22 -17.32 -24.08
CA LEU A 314 38.40 -17.02 -24.90
C LEU A 314 39.51 -18.06 -24.71
N LEU A 315 39.80 -18.47 -23.47
CA LEU A 315 40.75 -19.54 -23.18
C LEU A 315 40.30 -20.87 -23.79
N GLY A 316 39.03 -21.22 -23.63
CA GLY A 316 38.44 -22.42 -24.25
C GLY A 316 38.60 -22.41 -25.77
N PHE A 317 38.34 -21.25 -26.41
CA PHE A 317 38.60 -21.04 -27.82
C PHE A 317 40.08 -21.21 -28.17
N LEU A 318 40.99 -20.57 -27.44
CA LEU A 318 42.45 -20.67 -27.69
C LEU A 318 42.97 -22.10 -27.57
N VAL A 319 42.52 -22.85 -26.57
CA VAL A 319 42.91 -24.25 -26.38
C VAL A 319 42.41 -25.11 -27.55
N LYS A 320 41.14 -24.95 -27.96
CA LYS A 320 40.59 -25.63 -29.14
C LYS A 320 41.36 -25.25 -30.40
N PHE A 321 41.62 -23.96 -30.59
CA PHE A 321 42.36 -23.41 -31.73
C PHE A 321 43.77 -23.97 -31.81
N LEU A 322 44.54 -23.92 -30.71
CA LEU A 322 45.91 -24.46 -30.65
C LEU A 322 45.94 -25.96 -30.93
N LYS A 323 45.01 -26.73 -30.35
CA LYS A 323 44.90 -28.17 -30.60
C LYS A 323 44.61 -28.47 -32.08
N LYS A 324 43.63 -27.78 -32.69
CA LYS A 324 43.28 -27.96 -34.10
C LYS A 324 44.41 -27.48 -35.02
N ASN A 325 45.05 -26.35 -34.71
CA ASN A 325 46.18 -25.85 -35.47
C ASN A 325 47.33 -26.87 -35.46
N LEU A 326 47.67 -27.43 -34.29
CA LEU A 326 48.71 -28.47 -34.19
C LEU A 326 48.39 -29.69 -35.06
N VAL A 327 47.13 -30.13 -35.11
CA VAL A 327 46.68 -31.23 -35.98
C VAL A 327 46.79 -30.89 -37.47
N PHE A 328 46.38 -29.68 -37.88
CA PHE A 328 46.50 -29.27 -39.28
C PHE A 328 47.95 -29.09 -39.72
N GLN A 329 48.81 -28.53 -38.85
CA GLN A 329 50.24 -28.38 -39.15
C GLN A 329 50.94 -29.74 -39.23
N SER A 330 50.62 -30.68 -38.33
CA SER A 330 51.20 -32.02 -38.39
C SER A 330 50.77 -32.78 -39.66
N ALA A 331 49.49 -32.69 -40.04
CA ALA A 331 48.99 -33.25 -41.30
C ALA A 331 49.68 -32.60 -42.52
N ASN A 332 49.83 -31.27 -42.53
CA ASN A 332 50.51 -30.55 -43.60
C ASN A 332 51.98 -30.98 -43.73
N LEU A 333 52.69 -31.13 -42.61
CA LEU A 333 54.08 -31.62 -42.61
C LEU A 333 54.19 -33.05 -43.15
N ILE A 334 53.29 -33.94 -42.75
CA ILE A 334 53.25 -35.33 -43.25
C ILE A 334 53.01 -35.34 -44.77
N ILE A 335 52.04 -34.57 -45.26
CA ILE A 335 51.74 -34.47 -46.69
C ILE A 335 52.95 -33.92 -47.46
N SER A 336 53.57 -32.85 -46.95
CA SER A 336 54.69 -32.17 -47.61
C SER A 336 55.97 -33.02 -47.63
N LEU A 337 56.31 -33.66 -46.51
CA LEU A 337 57.61 -34.31 -46.33
C LEU A 337 57.60 -35.80 -46.71
N LEU A 338 56.48 -36.50 -46.51
CA LEU A 338 56.40 -37.94 -46.76
C LEU A 338 55.61 -38.24 -48.03
N ILE A 339 54.38 -37.73 -48.14
CA ILE A 339 53.47 -38.11 -49.22
C ILE A 339 53.90 -37.50 -50.56
N LEU A 340 54.28 -36.22 -50.58
CA LEU A 340 54.65 -35.53 -51.82
C LEU A 340 55.87 -36.18 -52.52
N PRO A 341 56.99 -36.50 -51.84
CA PRO A 341 58.10 -37.21 -52.49
C PRO A 341 57.73 -38.59 -53.01
N ILE A 342 56.94 -39.36 -52.25
CA ILE A 342 56.47 -40.69 -52.66
C ILE A 342 55.58 -40.57 -53.91
N MET A 343 54.66 -39.61 -53.90
CA MET A 343 53.73 -39.37 -55.00
C MET A 343 54.47 -38.95 -56.28
N VAL A 344 55.43 -38.03 -56.17
CA VAL A 344 56.29 -37.63 -57.31
C VAL A 344 57.12 -38.81 -57.83
N HIS A 345 57.62 -39.70 -56.95
CA HIS A 345 58.36 -40.90 -57.36
C HIS A 345 57.49 -41.83 -58.23
N TYR A 346 56.27 -42.16 -57.79
CA TYR A 346 55.35 -42.97 -58.59
C TYR A 346 54.87 -42.25 -59.86
N LEU A 347 54.71 -40.93 -59.83
CA LEU A 347 54.33 -40.16 -61.03
C LEU A 347 55.42 -40.19 -62.10
N ASN A 348 56.69 -40.02 -61.70
CA ASN A 348 57.83 -40.16 -62.60
C ASN A 348 57.96 -41.58 -63.18
N PHE A 349 57.52 -42.60 -62.43
CA PHE A 349 57.47 -43.99 -62.92
C PHE A 349 56.39 -44.19 -64.01
N ILE A 350 55.20 -43.61 -63.81
CA ILE A 350 54.07 -43.77 -64.76
C ILE A 350 54.25 -42.88 -66.00
N ILE A 351 54.85 -41.70 -65.86
CA ILE A 351 55.06 -40.74 -66.95
C ILE A 351 56.55 -40.35 -67.03
N PRO A 352 57.36 -41.09 -67.81
CA PRO A 352 58.82 -40.89 -67.84
C PRO A 352 59.27 -39.53 -68.37
N ASN A 353 58.45 -38.85 -69.19
CA ASN A 353 58.79 -37.56 -69.80
C ASN A 353 58.69 -36.35 -68.84
N LEU A 354 58.22 -36.56 -67.61
CA LEU A 354 57.97 -35.47 -66.65
C LEU A 354 59.25 -34.98 -65.93
N ASN A 355 60.29 -35.82 -65.82
CA ASN A 355 61.65 -35.51 -65.33
C ASN A 355 61.74 -34.42 -64.25
N LEU A 356 60.93 -34.53 -63.19
CA LEU A 356 60.98 -33.63 -62.04
C LEU A 356 62.29 -33.86 -61.26
N SER A 357 63.21 -32.90 -61.33
CA SER A 357 64.48 -32.94 -60.61
C SER A 357 64.28 -32.76 -59.10
N THR A 358 65.24 -33.26 -58.31
CA THR A 358 65.25 -33.12 -56.84
C THR A 358 65.17 -31.65 -56.37
N SER A 359 65.67 -30.72 -57.19
CA SER A 359 65.57 -29.27 -56.93
C SER A 359 64.14 -28.73 -57.05
N GLY A 360 63.35 -29.22 -58.02
CA GLY A 360 61.95 -28.84 -58.20
C GLY A 360 61.04 -29.35 -57.07
N ILE A 361 61.30 -30.57 -56.58
CA ILE A 361 60.57 -31.17 -55.46
C ILE A 361 60.74 -30.34 -54.19
N TRP A 362 61.96 -29.89 -53.90
CA TRP A 362 62.24 -29.06 -52.73
C TRP A 362 61.52 -27.70 -52.78
N HIS A 363 61.43 -27.08 -53.96
CA HIS A 363 60.69 -25.83 -54.12
C HIS A 363 59.18 -26.04 -53.90
N CYS A 364 58.60 -27.10 -54.48
CA CYS A 364 57.20 -27.46 -54.26
C CYS A 364 56.89 -27.77 -52.80
N GLN A 365 57.78 -28.47 -52.09
CA GLN A 365 57.65 -28.72 -50.65
C GLN A 365 57.59 -27.42 -49.85
N LYS A 366 58.47 -26.46 -50.12
CA LYS A 366 58.47 -25.16 -49.42
C LYS A 366 57.17 -24.39 -49.63
N VAL A 367 56.71 -24.31 -50.88
CA VAL A 367 55.46 -23.61 -51.22
C VAL A 367 54.26 -24.30 -50.55
N LEU A 368 54.22 -25.63 -50.57
CA LEU A 368 53.13 -26.41 -49.96
C LEU A 368 53.12 -26.30 -48.43
N ILE A 369 54.28 -26.28 -47.78
CA ILE A 369 54.39 -26.04 -46.34
C ILE A 369 53.85 -24.65 -45.97
N ILE A 370 54.23 -23.60 -46.71
CA ILE A 370 53.81 -22.22 -46.42
C ILE A 370 52.29 -22.05 -46.65
N LEU A 371 51.78 -22.45 -47.82
CA LEU A 371 50.35 -22.32 -48.13
C LEU A 371 49.50 -23.25 -47.25
N GLY A 372 49.93 -24.48 -47.02
CA GLY A 372 49.30 -25.42 -46.09
C GLY A 372 49.31 -24.91 -44.64
N GLY A 373 50.37 -24.20 -44.26
CA GLY A 373 50.47 -23.57 -42.95
C GLY A 373 49.47 -22.44 -42.75
N ILE A 374 49.36 -21.54 -43.73
CA ILE A 374 48.38 -20.44 -43.72
C ILE A 374 46.95 -20.98 -43.71
N THR A 375 46.65 -21.94 -44.58
CA THR A 375 45.32 -22.56 -44.65
C THR A 375 44.97 -23.32 -43.37
N GLY A 376 45.94 -24.00 -42.73
CA GLY A 376 45.76 -24.67 -41.44
C GLY A 376 45.40 -23.70 -40.29
N ILE A 377 45.99 -22.50 -40.28
CA ILE A 377 45.64 -21.44 -39.31
C ILE A 377 44.21 -20.93 -39.55
N ILE A 378 43.82 -20.70 -40.80
CA ILE A 378 42.47 -20.25 -41.14
C ILE A 378 41.43 -21.32 -40.78
N LEU A 379 41.69 -22.59 -41.13
CA LEU A 379 40.81 -23.72 -40.84
C LEU A 379 40.67 -23.96 -39.33
N SER A 380 41.75 -23.89 -38.56
CA SER A 380 41.69 -24.02 -37.09
C SER A 380 40.88 -22.91 -36.45
N SER A 381 40.93 -21.68 -36.96
CA SER A 381 40.09 -20.57 -36.48
C SER A 381 38.60 -20.84 -36.74
N LEU A 382 38.23 -21.12 -37.99
CA LEU A 382 36.84 -21.36 -38.40
C LEU A 382 36.20 -22.57 -37.70
N THR A 383 36.96 -23.65 -37.58
CA THR A 383 36.47 -24.89 -36.94
C THR A 383 36.42 -24.78 -35.42
N SER A 384 37.17 -23.87 -34.79
CA SER A 384 37.11 -23.64 -33.35
C SER A 384 35.94 -22.74 -32.95
N GLN A 385 35.40 -21.93 -33.87
CA GLN A 385 34.20 -21.11 -33.63
C GLN A 385 32.88 -21.88 -33.78
N LYS A 386 32.79 -22.87 -34.69
CA LYS A 386 31.55 -23.60 -34.99
C LYS A 386 31.07 -24.57 -33.88
N GLU A 387 31.93 -24.93 -32.95
CA GLU A 387 31.56 -25.73 -31.78
C GLU A 387 31.26 -24.79 -30.60
N GLY A 388 30.05 -24.22 -30.61
CA GLY A 388 29.52 -23.49 -29.46
C GLY A 388 29.48 -24.37 -28.20
N PRO A 389 29.43 -23.76 -27.00
CA PRO A 389 29.37 -24.52 -25.75
C PRO A 389 28.15 -25.45 -25.75
N LYS A 390 28.35 -26.70 -25.33
CA LYS A 390 27.24 -27.62 -25.03
C LYS A 390 26.56 -27.22 -23.74
#